data_AF-A0A753SXA2-F1
#
_entry.id   AF-A0A753SXA2-F1
#
_cell.length_a   1.000
_cell.length_b   1.000
_cell.length_c   1.000
_cell.angle_alpha   90.00
_cell.angle_beta   90.00
_cell.angle_gamma   90.00
#
_symmetry.space_group_name_H-M   'P 1'
#
loop_
_entity.id
_entity.type
_entity.pdbx_description
1 polymer ?
#
loop_
_entity_poly.entity_id
_entity_poly.type
_entity_poly.pdbx_seq_one_letter_code
_entity_poly.pdbx_strand_id
1 'polypeptide(L)'
;MKKIYQVLLISALLSGCGYQYERTRDRESASTLQQKRDVLLKWTPFTISNRHPGDPSNVYEARRNYIGHGEESNEFLLGLISHCYNSTSDLCAYNYYVNARKVRDEKKYAEQIKISNENKQRSIGERNKKTPVRKGDLFYCKVAFNPAGERTDSGIRVGIKDNIDTVGFVFSNGYQFVSPKLKIVDEASGMRAGRTDDKTITVIAGYDGSNYSIDTYNTYILRQFSRGIIIDTEQTGHVGRIDAYDCQKG
;
A
#
# COMPACT_ATOMS: atom_id res chain seq x y z
N MET A 1 7.34 -68.20 -8.86
CA MET A 1 7.19 -66.84 -8.29
C MET A 1 8.41 -65.92 -8.49
N LYS A 2 9.66 -66.40 -8.63
CA LYS A 2 10.83 -65.51 -8.86
C LYS A 2 10.84 -64.75 -10.21
N LYS A 3 10.21 -65.29 -11.27
CA LYS A 3 10.20 -64.68 -12.61
C LYS A 3 9.29 -63.44 -12.73
N ILE A 4 8.22 -63.34 -11.94
CA ILE A 4 7.26 -62.21 -11.99
C ILE A 4 7.87 -60.96 -11.33
N TYR A 5 8.63 -61.13 -10.25
CA TYR A 5 9.37 -60.04 -9.60
C TYR A 5 10.44 -59.42 -10.51
N GLN A 6 11.11 -60.22 -11.35
CA GLN A 6 12.09 -59.70 -12.31
C GLN A 6 11.44 -58.88 -13.43
N VAL A 7 10.27 -59.28 -13.92
CA VAL A 7 9.54 -58.52 -14.94
C VAL A 7 9.04 -57.18 -14.40
N LEU A 8 8.48 -57.16 -13.18
CA LEU A 8 8.03 -55.92 -12.53
C LEU A 8 9.17 -54.92 -12.26
N LEU A 9 10.35 -55.41 -11.85
CA LEU A 9 11.52 -54.56 -11.64
C LEU A 9 12.06 -53.95 -12.95
N ILE A 10 12.04 -54.69 -14.05
CA ILE A 10 12.47 -54.20 -15.37
C ILE A 10 11.51 -53.13 -15.90
N SER A 11 10.19 -53.31 -15.73
CA SER A 11 9.19 -52.30 -16.12
C SER A 11 9.29 -51.00 -15.31
N ALA A 12 9.64 -51.08 -14.02
CA ALA A 12 9.86 -49.89 -13.18
C ALA A 12 11.17 -49.14 -13.51
N LEU A 13 12.20 -49.85 -13.97
CA LEU A 13 13.46 -49.25 -14.42
C LEU A 13 13.32 -48.58 -15.80
N LEU A 14 12.52 -49.14 -16.70
CA LEU A 14 12.29 -48.58 -18.04
C LEU A 14 11.41 -47.32 -18.03
N SER A 15 10.46 -47.19 -17.09
CA SER A 15 9.61 -46.00 -16.99
C SER A 15 10.38 -44.72 -16.65
N GLY A 16 11.48 -44.82 -15.90
CA GLY A 16 12.34 -43.67 -15.59
C GLY A 16 13.21 -43.22 -16.77
N CYS A 17 13.66 -44.15 -17.61
CA CYS A 17 14.45 -43.85 -18.80
C CYS A 17 13.61 -43.22 -19.92
N GLY A 18 12.35 -43.63 -20.09
CA GLY A 18 11.43 -43.03 -21.07
C GLY A 18 11.16 -41.55 -20.80
N TYR A 19 10.93 -41.19 -19.53
CA TYR A 19 10.75 -39.81 -19.09
C TYR A 19 11.97 -38.91 -19.42
N GLN A 20 13.19 -39.38 -19.12
CA GLN A 20 14.41 -38.62 -19.40
C GLN A 20 14.71 -38.53 -20.90
N TYR A 21 14.38 -39.58 -21.66
CA TYR A 21 14.55 -39.59 -23.11
C TYR A 21 13.61 -38.58 -23.80
N GLU A 22 12.31 -38.60 -23.46
CA GLU A 22 11.35 -37.65 -24.01
C GLU A 22 11.71 -36.19 -23.68
N ARG A 23 12.17 -35.94 -22.44
CA ARG A 23 12.63 -34.62 -22.02
C ARG A 23 13.84 -34.15 -22.81
N THR A 24 14.81 -35.03 -23.03
CA THR A 24 16.01 -34.72 -23.82
C THR A 24 15.64 -34.42 -25.27
N ARG A 25 14.80 -35.25 -25.88
CA ARG A 25 14.32 -35.05 -27.26
C ARG A 25 13.58 -33.72 -27.42
N ASP A 26 12.67 -33.40 -26.50
CA ASP A 26 11.95 -32.13 -26.54
C ASP A 26 12.91 -30.94 -26.43
N ARG A 27 13.93 -31.04 -25.56
CA ARG A 27 14.98 -30.01 -25.42
C ARG A 27 15.83 -29.84 -26.67
N GLU A 28 16.18 -30.92 -27.36
CA GLU A 28 16.94 -30.87 -28.61
C GLU A 28 16.12 -30.30 -29.77
N SER A 29 14.81 -30.56 -29.79
CA SER A 29 13.91 -30.11 -30.85
C SER A 29 13.53 -28.63 -30.78
N ALA A 30 13.69 -27.98 -29.62
CA ALA A 30 13.29 -26.58 -29.43
C ALA A 30 14.35 -25.60 -29.92
N SER A 31 13.99 -24.80 -30.92
CA SER A 31 14.92 -23.88 -31.61
C SER A 31 14.79 -22.44 -31.14
N THR A 32 13.57 -21.94 -30.95
CA THR A 32 13.29 -20.55 -30.54
C THR A 32 13.28 -20.38 -29.03
N LEU A 33 13.44 -19.14 -28.54
CA LEU A 33 13.36 -18.85 -27.11
C LEU A 33 11.99 -19.25 -26.52
N GLN A 34 10.92 -19.01 -27.27
CA GLN A 34 9.55 -19.35 -26.88
C GLN A 34 9.37 -20.87 -26.80
N GLN A 35 9.84 -21.63 -27.80
CA GLN A 35 9.82 -23.10 -27.77
C GLN A 35 10.62 -23.65 -26.58
N LYS A 36 11.82 -23.12 -26.34
CA LYS A 36 12.66 -23.53 -25.22
C LYS A 36 11.98 -23.24 -23.87
N ARG A 37 11.30 -22.10 -23.75
CA ARG A 37 10.46 -21.75 -22.60
C ARG A 37 9.29 -22.73 -22.46
N ASP A 38 8.60 -23.09 -23.53
CA ASP A 38 7.47 -24.03 -23.49
C ASP A 38 7.91 -25.44 -23.05
N VAL A 39 9.09 -25.90 -23.49
CA VAL A 39 9.71 -27.14 -23.00
C VAL A 39 9.98 -27.06 -21.50
N LEU A 40 10.52 -25.93 -21.01
CA LEU A 40 10.74 -25.74 -19.57
C LEU A 40 9.43 -25.80 -18.77
N LEU A 41 8.36 -25.18 -19.25
CA LEU A 41 7.04 -25.23 -18.60
C LEU A 41 6.45 -26.64 -18.60
N LYS A 42 6.57 -27.36 -19.72
CA LYS A 42 6.05 -28.73 -19.89
C LYS A 42 6.61 -29.70 -18.84
N TRP A 43 7.91 -29.59 -18.58
CA TRP A 43 8.63 -30.51 -17.69
C TRP A 43 8.70 -30.04 -16.23
N THR A 44 8.09 -28.90 -15.88
CA THR A 44 7.90 -28.51 -14.48
C THR A 44 6.69 -29.24 -13.89
N PRO A 45 6.76 -29.71 -12.62
CA PRO A 45 5.63 -30.37 -11.97
C PRO A 45 4.37 -29.52 -12.02
N PHE A 46 3.25 -30.18 -12.32
CA PHE A 46 1.96 -29.50 -12.43
C PHE A 46 1.50 -28.87 -11.11
N THR A 47 1.91 -29.41 -9.96
CA THR A 47 1.60 -28.87 -8.63
C THR A 47 2.87 -28.75 -7.81
N ILE A 48 3.12 -27.56 -7.23
CA ILE A 48 4.26 -27.32 -6.33
C ILE A 48 3.79 -27.45 -4.88
N SER A 49 4.16 -28.55 -4.24
CA SER A 49 3.77 -28.89 -2.87
C SER A 49 4.52 -28.06 -1.81
N ASN A 50 5.79 -27.72 -2.05
CA ASN A 50 6.64 -27.00 -1.09
C ASN A 50 6.75 -25.50 -1.40
N ARG A 51 5.61 -24.83 -1.66
CA ARG A 51 5.56 -23.38 -1.96
C ARG A 51 5.32 -22.56 -0.69
N HIS A 52 5.77 -21.31 -0.68
CA HIS A 52 5.40 -20.37 0.39
C HIS A 52 3.90 -20.04 0.32
N PRO A 53 3.24 -19.74 1.47
CA PRO A 53 1.88 -19.22 1.47
C PRO A 53 1.77 -17.98 0.59
N GLY A 54 0.82 -17.99 -0.36
CA GLY A 54 0.62 -16.89 -1.33
C GLY A 54 1.45 -16.98 -2.62
N ASP A 55 2.40 -17.92 -2.73
CA ASP A 55 3.07 -18.20 -4.00
C ASP A 55 2.16 -19.03 -4.94
N PRO A 56 2.33 -18.95 -6.27
CA PRO A 56 1.50 -19.65 -7.25
C PRO A 56 1.51 -21.16 -7.04
N SER A 57 0.42 -21.85 -7.35
CA SER A 57 0.31 -23.31 -7.18
C SER A 57 1.13 -24.09 -8.22
N ASN A 58 1.43 -23.48 -9.36
CA ASN A 58 2.12 -24.11 -10.49
C ASN A 58 2.84 -23.09 -11.38
N VAL A 59 3.64 -23.60 -12.32
CA VAL A 59 4.45 -22.77 -13.24
C VAL A 59 3.62 -21.90 -14.18
N TYR A 60 2.46 -22.36 -14.63
CA TYR A 60 1.59 -21.60 -15.51
C TYR A 60 0.95 -20.42 -14.78
N GLU A 61 0.55 -20.61 -13.52
CA GLU A 61 0.09 -19.54 -12.65
C GLU A 61 1.22 -18.56 -12.33
N ALA A 62 2.44 -19.05 -12.05
CA ALA A 62 3.60 -18.18 -11.85
C ALA A 62 3.89 -17.31 -13.07
N ARG A 63 3.88 -17.91 -14.27
CA ARG A 63 4.02 -17.20 -15.54
C ARG A 63 2.89 -16.20 -15.77
N ARG A 64 1.62 -16.59 -15.58
CA ARG A 64 0.48 -15.67 -15.70
C ARG A 64 0.59 -14.49 -14.74
N ASN A 65 1.00 -14.73 -13.51
CA ASN A 65 1.16 -13.66 -12.52
C ASN A 65 2.30 -12.71 -12.88
N TYR A 66 3.37 -13.19 -13.51
CA TYR A 66 4.43 -12.33 -14.05
C TYR A 66 3.97 -11.52 -15.27
N ILE A 67 3.29 -12.15 -16.22
CA ILE A 67 2.80 -11.52 -17.46
C ILE A 67 1.65 -10.54 -17.20
N GLY A 68 0.74 -10.84 -16.26
CA GLY A 68 -0.39 -9.95 -15.95
C GLY A 68 0.06 -8.53 -15.58
N HIS A 69 1.32 -8.36 -15.19
CA HIS A 69 1.93 -7.08 -14.85
C HIS A 69 3.24 -6.81 -15.60
N GLY A 70 3.49 -7.53 -16.70
CA GLY A 70 4.76 -7.53 -17.43
C GLY A 70 4.73 -8.19 -18.81
N GLU A 71 5.91 -8.35 -19.40
CA GLU A 71 6.10 -9.05 -20.67
C GLU A 71 7.23 -10.06 -20.55
N GLU A 72 7.14 -11.14 -21.31
CA GLU A 72 8.26 -12.05 -21.53
C GLU A 72 9.10 -11.54 -22.70
N SER A 73 9.88 -10.48 -22.44
CA SER A 73 10.80 -9.93 -23.43
C SER A 73 11.86 -10.96 -23.85
N ASN A 74 12.52 -10.73 -24.99
CA ASN A 74 13.63 -11.60 -25.42
C ASN A 74 14.75 -11.68 -24.37
N GLU A 75 15.03 -10.57 -23.68
CA GLU A 75 16.01 -10.53 -22.59
C GLU A 75 15.58 -11.43 -21.42
N PHE A 76 14.31 -11.36 -21.01
CA PHE A 76 13.77 -12.23 -19.98
C PHE A 76 13.87 -13.71 -20.37
N LEU A 77 13.49 -14.04 -21.61
CA LEU A 77 13.54 -15.40 -22.10
C LEU A 77 14.98 -15.93 -22.21
N LEU A 78 15.92 -15.09 -22.65
CA LEU A 78 17.35 -15.43 -22.65
C LEU A 78 17.85 -15.73 -21.24
N GLY A 79 17.49 -14.92 -20.26
CA GLY A 79 17.82 -15.16 -18.85
C GLY A 79 17.22 -16.46 -18.32
N LEU A 80 15.93 -16.71 -18.58
CA LEU A 80 15.25 -17.95 -18.20
C LEU A 80 15.94 -19.18 -18.79
N ILE A 81 16.26 -19.15 -20.08
CA ILE A 81 16.89 -20.27 -20.78
C ILE A 81 18.31 -20.46 -20.29
N SER A 82 19.10 -19.39 -20.19
CA SER A 82 20.47 -19.47 -19.68
C SER A 82 20.53 -20.04 -18.26
N HIS A 83 19.52 -19.77 -17.43
CA HIS A 83 19.47 -20.23 -16.04
C HIS A 83 18.91 -21.66 -15.89
N CYS A 84 17.88 -22.01 -16.66
CA CYS A 84 17.08 -23.22 -16.43
C CYS A 84 17.21 -24.31 -17.47
N TYR A 85 17.65 -24.01 -18.70
CA TYR A 85 17.57 -24.98 -19.80
C TYR A 85 18.43 -26.22 -19.60
N ASN A 86 19.60 -26.04 -18.97
CA ASN A 86 20.50 -27.13 -18.60
C ASN A 86 20.41 -27.51 -17.11
N SER A 87 19.45 -26.95 -16.38
CA SER A 87 19.26 -27.27 -14.96
C SER A 87 18.70 -28.69 -14.78
N THR A 88 19.16 -29.36 -13.73
CA THR A 88 18.64 -30.65 -13.25
C THR A 88 17.38 -30.49 -12.39
N SER A 89 17.04 -29.27 -11.98
CA SER A 89 15.86 -28.99 -11.17
C SER A 89 14.63 -28.73 -12.04
N ASP A 90 13.61 -29.58 -11.88
CA ASP A 90 12.33 -29.43 -12.58
C ASP A 90 11.54 -28.20 -12.09
N LEU A 91 11.93 -27.64 -10.93
CA LEU A 91 11.34 -26.43 -10.35
C LEU A 91 11.99 -25.12 -10.84
N CYS A 92 13.06 -25.19 -11.64
CA CYS A 92 13.84 -24.00 -12.01
C CYS A 92 12.97 -22.91 -12.67
N ALA A 93 12.18 -23.29 -13.67
CA ALA A 93 11.34 -22.33 -14.40
C ALA A 93 10.29 -21.70 -13.48
N TYR A 94 9.65 -22.49 -12.61
CA TYR A 94 8.72 -22.00 -11.59
C TYR A 94 9.38 -20.96 -10.68
N ASN A 95 10.53 -21.29 -10.09
CA ASN A 95 11.25 -20.38 -9.21
C ASN A 95 11.68 -19.10 -9.94
N TYR A 96 12.08 -19.21 -11.20
CA TYR A 96 12.47 -18.06 -12.02
C TYR A 96 11.33 -17.06 -12.19
N TYR A 97 10.12 -17.52 -12.56
CA TYR A 97 8.95 -16.64 -12.68
C TYR A 97 8.53 -16.02 -11.34
N VAL A 98 8.54 -16.81 -10.25
CA VAL A 98 8.18 -16.31 -8.92
C VAL A 98 9.14 -15.21 -8.48
N ASN A 99 10.45 -15.43 -8.63
CA ASN A 99 11.47 -14.45 -8.26
C ASN A 99 11.42 -13.20 -9.14
N ALA A 100 11.23 -13.37 -10.45
CA ALA A 100 11.13 -12.25 -11.37
C ALA A 100 9.92 -11.35 -11.08
N ARG A 101 8.80 -11.93 -10.63
CA ARG A 101 7.65 -11.16 -10.14
C ARG A 101 8.02 -10.40 -8.87
N LYS A 102 8.61 -11.06 -7.86
CA LYS A 102 9.00 -10.42 -6.59
C LYS A 102 9.93 -9.22 -6.82
N VAL A 103 10.97 -9.39 -7.62
CA VAL A 103 11.91 -8.30 -7.97
C VAL A 103 11.19 -7.14 -8.68
N ARG A 104 10.24 -7.42 -9.57
CA ARG A 104 9.45 -6.38 -10.24
C ARG A 104 8.56 -5.63 -9.23
N ASP A 105 7.88 -6.35 -8.36
CA ASP A 105 6.99 -5.76 -7.35
C ASP A 105 7.78 -4.88 -6.38
N GLU A 106 8.96 -5.33 -5.95
CA GLU A 106 9.90 -4.54 -5.14
C GLU A 106 10.35 -3.26 -5.86
N LYS A 107 10.70 -3.34 -7.14
CA LYS A 107 11.05 -2.16 -7.95
C LYS A 107 9.89 -1.18 -8.06
N LYS A 108 8.67 -1.66 -8.35
CA LYS A 108 7.47 -0.82 -8.42
C LYS A 108 7.17 -0.16 -7.09
N TYR A 109 7.29 -0.90 -5.99
CA TYR A 109 7.09 -0.35 -4.65
C TYR A 109 8.11 0.74 -4.33
N ALA A 110 9.39 0.52 -4.66
CA ALA A 110 10.44 1.53 -4.49
C ALA A 110 10.18 2.79 -5.33
N GLU A 111 9.72 2.64 -6.57
CA GLU A 111 9.34 3.74 -7.44
C GLU A 111 8.13 4.51 -6.89
N GLN A 112 7.11 3.82 -6.38
CA GLN A 112 5.97 4.45 -5.72
C GLN A 112 6.38 5.24 -4.47
N ILE A 113 7.29 4.70 -3.65
CA ILE A 113 7.87 5.44 -2.51
C ILE A 113 8.57 6.71 -3.00
N LYS A 114 9.37 6.60 -4.06
CA LYS A 114 10.09 7.75 -4.63
C LYS A 114 9.11 8.84 -5.09
N ILE A 115 8.11 8.48 -5.89
CA ILE A 115 7.08 9.41 -6.38
C ILE A 115 6.30 10.03 -5.21
N SER A 116 5.92 9.23 -4.21
CA SER A 116 5.24 9.70 -3.01
C SER A 116 6.07 10.74 -2.26
N ASN A 117 7.37 10.47 -2.07
CA ASN A 117 8.29 11.39 -1.41
C ASN A 117 8.49 12.68 -2.22
N GLU A 118 8.66 12.59 -3.54
CA GLU A 118 8.77 13.77 -4.42
C GLU A 118 7.51 14.65 -4.34
N ASN A 119 6.32 14.03 -4.38
CA ASN A 119 5.04 14.73 -4.22
C ASN A 119 4.91 15.37 -2.84
N LYS A 120 5.34 14.67 -1.77
CA LYS A 120 5.35 15.21 -0.41
C LYS A 120 6.24 16.44 -0.32
N GLN A 121 7.47 16.37 -0.85
CA GLN A 121 8.41 17.50 -0.85
C GLN A 121 7.89 18.69 -1.65
N ARG A 122 7.29 18.45 -2.83
CA ARG A 122 6.65 19.50 -3.62
C ARG A 122 5.53 20.19 -2.82
N SER A 123 4.68 19.41 -2.16
CA SER A 123 3.56 19.93 -1.36
C SER A 123 4.04 20.77 -0.17
N ILE A 124 5.08 20.31 0.53
CA ILE A 124 5.76 21.10 1.59
C ILE A 124 6.26 22.43 1.00
N GLY A 125 6.93 22.39 -0.16
CA GLY A 125 7.44 23.58 -0.83
C GLY A 125 6.34 24.57 -1.23
N GLU A 126 5.21 24.08 -1.75
CA GLU A 126 4.04 24.90 -2.10
C GLU A 126 3.40 25.52 -0.87
N ARG A 127 3.24 24.76 0.22
CA ARG A 127 2.75 25.28 1.50
C ARG A 127 3.64 26.39 2.03
N ASN A 128 4.96 26.20 2.02
CA ASN A 128 5.92 27.17 2.55
C ASN A 128 5.94 28.50 1.76
N LYS A 129 5.45 28.52 0.50
CA LYS A 129 5.28 29.75 -0.27
C LYS A 129 4.07 30.58 0.16
N LYS A 130 3.10 29.98 0.85
CA LYS A 130 1.92 30.68 1.36
C LYS A 130 2.20 31.33 2.71
N THR A 131 1.40 32.31 3.10
CA THR A 131 1.58 33.09 4.34
C THR A 131 1.71 32.16 5.55
N PRO A 132 2.89 32.06 6.20
CA PRO A 132 3.07 31.20 7.35
C PRO A 132 2.37 31.80 8.57
N VAL A 133 1.71 30.95 9.34
CA VAL A 133 1.15 31.31 10.65
C VAL A 133 2.29 31.65 11.60
N ARG A 134 2.19 32.81 12.25
CA ARG A 134 3.06 33.19 13.37
C ARG A 134 2.28 33.09 14.66
N LYS A 135 3.01 32.87 15.76
CA LYS A 135 2.42 32.82 17.09
C LYS A 135 1.66 34.12 17.38
N GLY A 136 0.38 33.99 17.70
CA GLY A 136 -0.50 35.10 18.04
C GLY A 136 -1.17 35.77 16.85
N ASP A 137 -1.02 35.23 15.64
CA ASP A 137 -1.73 35.74 14.46
C ASP A 137 -3.25 35.72 14.70
N LEU A 138 -3.90 36.80 14.25
CA LEU A 138 -5.35 36.99 14.32
C LEU A 138 -5.92 37.06 12.91
N PHE A 139 -6.98 36.31 12.66
CA PHE A 139 -7.69 36.30 11.38
C PHE A 139 -9.19 36.46 11.59
N TYR A 140 -9.86 37.07 10.62
CA TYR A 140 -11.32 37.21 10.58
C TYR A 140 -11.85 36.52 9.34
N CYS A 141 -12.70 35.50 9.51
CA CYS A 141 -13.11 34.62 8.42
C CYS A 141 -14.63 34.44 8.35
N LYS A 142 -15.11 34.04 7.17
CA LYS A 142 -16.42 33.38 7.01
C LYS A 142 -16.33 31.95 7.52
N VAL A 143 -17.47 31.35 7.86
CA VAL A 143 -17.53 29.98 8.40
C VAL A 143 -18.55 29.14 7.67
N ALA A 144 -18.19 27.89 7.40
CA ALA A 144 -19.09 26.81 7.04
C ALA A 144 -19.00 25.68 8.09
N PHE A 145 -20.14 25.11 8.47
CA PHE A 145 -20.21 23.98 9.39
C PHE A 145 -20.56 22.70 8.62
N ASN A 146 -19.82 21.63 8.87
CA ASN A 146 -20.00 20.31 8.26
C ASN A 146 -20.22 20.34 6.73
N PRO A 147 -19.36 21.02 5.95
CA PRO A 147 -19.55 21.07 4.51
C PRO A 147 -19.43 19.65 3.92
N ALA A 148 -20.49 19.18 3.25
CA ALA A 148 -20.48 17.91 2.50
C ALA A 148 -19.99 18.06 1.05
N GLY A 149 -19.65 19.29 0.64
CA GLY A 149 -19.24 19.67 -0.71
C GLY A 149 -18.73 21.11 -0.73
N GLU A 150 -19.29 21.96 -1.58
CA GLU A 150 -18.95 23.39 -1.58
C GLU A 150 -19.28 24.06 -0.23
N ARG A 151 -18.47 25.05 0.15
CA ARG A 151 -18.64 25.79 1.40
C ARG A 151 -19.82 26.74 1.26
N THR A 152 -20.82 26.56 2.13
CA THR A 152 -21.94 27.50 2.27
C THR A 152 -21.65 28.47 3.42
N ASP A 153 -21.71 29.79 3.19
CA ASP A 153 -21.54 30.79 4.26
C ASP A 153 -22.67 30.63 5.28
N SER A 154 -22.30 30.36 6.53
CA SER A 154 -23.24 30.28 7.65
C SER A 154 -23.79 31.65 8.06
N GLY A 155 -23.24 32.76 7.54
CA GLY A 155 -23.54 34.12 8.00
C GLY A 155 -22.84 34.48 9.31
N ILE A 156 -22.20 33.51 9.97
CA ILE A 156 -21.41 33.72 11.18
C ILE A 156 -19.98 34.12 10.79
N ARG A 157 -19.42 35.04 11.56
CA ARG A 157 -18.00 35.42 11.47
C ARG A 157 -17.23 34.84 12.64
N VAL A 158 -15.99 34.44 12.38
CA VAL A 158 -15.08 33.90 13.39
C VAL A 158 -13.76 34.66 13.40
N GLY A 159 -13.30 35.02 14.60
CA GLY A 159 -11.94 35.43 14.87
C GLY A 159 -11.09 34.19 15.19
N ILE A 160 -10.01 33.97 14.47
CA ILE A 160 -9.08 32.86 14.69
C ILE A 160 -7.82 33.40 15.31
N LYS A 161 -7.42 32.82 16.45
CA LYS A 161 -6.14 33.07 17.11
C LYS A 161 -5.28 31.81 17.06
N ASP A 162 -4.16 31.87 16.35
CA ASP A 162 -3.27 30.71 16.18
C ASP A 162 -1.93 30.94 16.88
N ASN A 163 -1.62 30.10 17.86
CA ASN A 163 -0.36 30.16 18.61
C ASN A 163 0.64 29.07 18.20
N ILE A 164 0.42 28.40 17.05
CA ILE A 164 1.17 27.26 16.53
C ILE A 164 0.86 25.95 17.26
N ASP A 165 0.91 25.95 18.59
CA ASP A 165 0.61 24.79 19.43
C ASP A 165 -0.87 24.69 19.81
N THR A 166 -1.64 25.75 19.59
CA THR A 166 -3.07 25.84 19.90
C THR A 166 -3.75 26.75 18.89
N VAL A 167 -5.01 26.47 18.61
CA VAL A 167 -5.86 27.29 17.74
C VAL A 167 -7.15 27.59 18.47
N GLY A 168 -7.49 28.88 18.57
CA GLY A 168 -8.73 29.38 19.14
C GLY A 168 -9.65 29.96 18.08
N PHE A 169 -10.93 29.62 18.14
CA PHE A 169 -12.00 30.17 17.31
C PHE A 169 -12.96 30.94 18.20
N VAL A 170 -13.13 32.22 17.94
CA VAL A 170 -14.03 33.13 18.66
C VAL A 170 -15.13 33.55 17.71
N PHE A 171 -16.32 32.99 17.91
CA PHE A 171 -17.46 33.25 17.06
C PHE A 171 -18.13 34.57 17.45
N SER A 172 -18.67 35.27 16.46
CA SER A 172 -19.41 36.53 16.64
C SER A 172 -20.60 36.44 17.59
N ASN A 173 -21.16 35.25 17.82
CA ASN A 173 -22.21 35.00 18.81
C ASN A 173 -21.68 34.82 20.25
N GLY A 174 -20.39 34.99 20.48
CA GLY A 174 -19.74 34.86 21.79
C GLY A 174 -19.27 33.45 22.14
N TYR A 175 -19.61 32.43 21.34
CA TYR A 175 -19.08 31.08 21.54
C TYR A 175 -17.58 31.05 21.25
N GLN A 176 -16.84 30.26 22.03
CA GLN A 176 -15.40 30.10 21.87
C GLN A 176 -15.03 28.62 21.87
N PHE A 177 -14.16 28.26 20.95
CA PHE A 177 -13.52 26.96 20.89
C PHE A 177 -12.00 27.16 21.02
N VAL A 178 -11.34 26.36 21.84
CA VAL A 178 -9.88 26.34 21.93
C VAL A 178 -9.42 24.89 21.81
N SER A 179 -8.53 24.64 20.87
CA SER A 179 -7.98 23.29 20.67
C SER A 179 -7.13 22.85 21.86
N PRO A 180 -6.97 21.53 22.10
CA PRO A 180 -5.88 21.02 22.91
C PRO A 180 -4.52 21.37 22.27
N LYS A 181 -3.42 21.06 22.96
CA LYS A 181 -2.08 21.19 22.39
C LYS A 181 -1.95 20.33 21.14
N LEU A 182 -1.66 20.98 20.01
CA LEU A 182 -1.53 20.40 18.70
C LEU A 182 -0.05 20.14 18.35
N LYS A 183 0.20 19.05 17.63
CA LYS A 183 1.49 18.71 17.04
C LYS A 183 1.33 18.46 15.56
N ILE A 184 2.35 18.79 14.77
CA ILE A 184 2.35 18.50 13.33
C ILE A 184 2.28 16.99 13.14
N VAL A 185 1.27 16.54 12.41
CA VAL A 185 1.09 15.13 12.03
C VAL A 185 1.31 14.91 10.54
N ASP A 186 1.16 15.96 9.73
CA ASP A 186 1.59 15.97 8.33
C ASP A 186 2.23 17.32 7.98
N GLU A 187 3.53 17.27 7.70
CA GLU A 187 4.31 18.44 7.31
C GLU A 187 3.88 19.01 5.96
N ALA A 188 3.40 18.16 5.04
CA ALA A 188 3.04 18.56 3.68
C ALA A 188 1.79 19.43 3.66
N SER A 189 0.72 18.98 4.32
CA SER A 189 -0.50 19.78 4.48
C SER A 189 -0.39 20.83 5.59
N GLY A 190 0.52 20.66 6.55
CA GLY A 190 0.53 21.45 7.78
C GLY A 190 -0.54 21.08 8.78
N MET A 191 -1.11 19.90 8.62
CA MET A 191 -2.10 19.36 9.53
C MET A 191 -1.47 19.12 10.89
N ARG A 192 -2.14 19.62 11.91
CA ARG A 192 -1.76 19.45 13.31
C ARG A 192 -2.88 18.73 14.03
N ALA A 193 -2.54 17.77 14.89
CA ALA A 193 -3.52 17.07 15.71
C ALA A 193 -3.15 17.17 17.18
N GLY A 194 -4.17 17.21 18.03
CA GLY A 194 -4.04 17.19 19.47
C GLY A 194 -5.22 16.48 20.10
N ARG A 195 -5.02 15.97 21.31
CA ARG A 195 -6.05 15.24 22.05
C ARG A 195 -6.20 15.88 23.42
N THR A 196 -7.41 15.91 23.94
CA THR A 196 -7.68 16.36 25.31
C THR A 196 -6.99 15.44 26.32
N ASP A 197 -6.72 15.95 27.53
CA ASP A 197 -5.97 15.23 28.56
C ASP A 197 -6.68 13.94 29.01
N ASP A 198 -8.01 13.96 29.04
CA ASP A 198 -8.88 12.81 29.32
C ASP A 198 -8.99 11.82 28.14
N LYS A 199 -8.34 12.14 27.01
CA LYS A 199 -8.31 11.35 25.79
C LYS A 199 -9.68 11.16 25.12
N THR A 200 -10.70 11.93 25.46
CA THR A 200 -12.04 11.74 24.89
C THR A 200 -12.20 12.42 23.54
N ILE A 201 -11.52 13.54 23.30
CA ILE A 201 -11.67 14.35 22.09
C ILE A 201 -10.33 14.49 21.37
N THR A 202 -10.33 14.19 20.07
CA THR A 202 -9.22 14.48 19.17
C THR A 202 -9.62 15.63 18.25
N VAL A 203 -8.74 16.62 18.13
CA VAL A 203 -8.90 17.78 17.25
C VAL A 203 -7.81 17.73 16.20
N ILE A 204 -8.20 17.89 14.93
CA ILE A 204 -7.30 18.02 13.81
C ILE A 204 -7.52 19.41 13.20
N ALA A 205 -6.47 20.22 13.13
CA ALA A 205 -6.50 21.55 12.56
C ALA A 205 -5.55 21.65 11.35
N GLY A 206 -6.06 22.17 10.24
CA GLY A 206 -5.29 22.46 9.05
C GLY A 206 -5.34 23.95 8.71
N TYR A 207 -4.24 24.50 8.22
CA TYR A 207 -4.20 25.83 7.61
C TYR A 207 -3.46 25.74 6.29
N ASP A 208 -4.16 26.06 5.21
CA ASP A 208 -3.65 25.93 3.84
C ASP A 208 -3.02 27.24 3.32
N GLY A 209 -2.86 28.27 4.15
CA GLY A 209 -2.37 29.59 3.76
C GLY A 209 -3.46 30.62 3.46
N SER A 210 -4.72 30.21 3.38
CA SER A 210 -5.86 31.11 3.12
C SER A 210 -7.12 30.73 3.90
N ASN A 211 -7.24 29.46 4.27
CA ASN A 211 -8.38 28.89 4.97
C ASN A 211 -7.90 28.00 6.12
N TYR A 212 -8.72 27.95 7.17
CA TYR A 212 -8.59 27.04 8.29
C TYR A 212 -9.64 25.93 8.20
N SER A 213 -9.26 24.74 8.63
CA SER A 213 -10.19 23.62 8.86
C SER A 213 -9.95 23.05 10.24
N ILE A 214 -11.02 22.76 10.96
CA ILE A 214 -10.98 22.04 12.23
C ILE A 214 -11.95 20.87 12.15
N ASP A 215 -11.41 19.67 12.29
CA ASP A 215 -12.18 18.45 12.47
C ASP A 215 -12.09 18.00 13.92
N THR A 216 -13.23 17.62 14.49
CA THR A 216 -13.33 17.11 15.86
C THR A 216 -13.83 15.67 15.83
N TYR A 217 -13.19 14.81 16.62
CA TYR A 217 -13.50 13.40 16.74
C TYR A 217 -13.69 13.04 18.20
N ASN A 218 -14.73 12.26 18.49
CA ASN A 218 -14.89 11.61 19.78
C ASN A 218 -14.17 10.27 19.73
N THR A 219 -13.51 9.93 20.82
CA THR A 219 -12.84 8.65 20.99
C THR A 219 -13.64 7.78 21.94
N TYR A 220 -13.94 6.56 21.54
CA TYR A 220 -14.68 5.60 22.34
C TYR A 220 -13.98 4.24 22.35
N ILE A 221 -14.15 3.48 23.44
CA ILE A 221 -13.58 2.14 23.58
C ILE A 221 -14.65 1.14 23.19
N LEU A 222 -14.37 0.36 22.15
CA LEU A 222 -15.19 -0.76 21.72
C LEU A 222 -14.67 -2.02 22.41
N ARG A 223 -15.41 -2.48 23.41
CA ARG A 223 -15.10 -3.68 24.18
C ARG A 223 -15.71 -4.91 23.52
N GLN A 224 -14.88 -5.88 23.18
CA GLN A 224 -15.31 -7.15 22.61
C GLN A 224 -14.91 -8.31 23.53
N PHE A 225 -15.82 -9.28 23.66
CA PHE A 225 -15.55 -10.54 24.34
C PHE A 225 -15.31 -11.62 23.29
N SER A 226 -14.12 -12.21 23.28
CA SER A 226 -13.80 -13.33 22.40
C SER A 226 -13.01 -14.38 23.16
N ARG A 227 -13.51 -15.63 23.16
CA ARG A 227 -12.85 -16.80 23.78
C ARG A 227 -12.39 -16.57 25.23
N GLY A 228 -13.19 -15.87 26.05
CA GLY A 228 -12.89 -15.61 27.46
C GLY A 228 -11.91 -14.45 27.72
N ILE A 229 -11.51 -13.71 26.69
CA ILE A 229 -10.64 -12.53 26.80
C ILE A 229 -11.45 -11.27 26.48
N ILE A 230 -11.19 -10.21 27.24
CA ILE A 230 -11.70 -8.85 26.97
C ILE A 230 -10.68 -8.14 26.07
N ILE A 231 -11.13 -7.70 24.90
CA ILE A 231 -10.35 -6.90 23.96
C ILE A 231 -10.98 -5.51 23.90
N ASP A 232 -10.25 -4.51 24.38
CA ASP A 232 -10.64 -3.10 24.29
C ASP A 232 -9.94 -2.48 23.08
N THR A 233 -10.73 -2.06 22.08
CA THR A 233 -10.22 -1.41 20.87
C THR A 233 -10.65 0.05 20.85
N GLU A 234 -9.70 0.97 20.74
CA GLU A 234 -10.01 2.39 20.57
C GLU A 234 -10.57 2.65 19.17
N GLN A 235 -11.64 3.43 19.10
CA GLN A 235 -12.31 3.84 17.87
C GLN A 235 -12.55 5.35 17.91
N THR A 236 -12.46 6.01 16.75
CA THR A 236 -12.73 7.43 16.62
C THR A 236 -13.93 7.67 15.71
N GLY A 237 -14.87 8.50 16.16
CA GLY A 237 -16.04 8.91 15.40
C GLY A 237 -15.96 10.40 15.08
N HIS A 238 -16.16 10.78 13.82
CA HIS A 238 -16.22 12.18 13.42
C HIS A 238 -17.45 12.84 14.02
N VAL A 239 -17.25 13.97 14.69
CA VAL A 239 -18.30 14.73 15.38
C VAL A 239 -18.72 15.92 14.53
N GLY A 240 -17.74 16.59 13.94
CA GLY A 240 -18.01 17.75 13.12
C GLY A 240 -16.76 18.40 12.58
N ARG A 241 -17.00 19.25 11.60
CA ARG A 241 -16.02 20.01 10.84
C ARG A 241 -16.42 21.47 10.80
N ILE A 242 -15.45 22.35 11.00
CA ILE A 242 -15.58 23.79 10.81
C ILE A 242 -14.56 24.20 9.75
N ASP A 243 -15.06 24.74 8.64
CA ASP A 243 -14.23 25.36 7.61
C ASP A 243 -14.34 26.87 7.75
N ALA A 244 -13.23 27.53 8.10
CA ALA A 244 -13.13 28.97 8.10
C ALA A 244 -12.36 29.43 6.85
N TYR A 245 -12.99 30.26 6.04
CA TYR A 245 -12.51 30.61 4.71
C TYR A 245 -12.70 32.09 4.42
N ASP A 246 -12.07 32.58 3.35
CA ASP A 246 -12.03 34.01 3.03
C ASP A 246 -11.49 34.82 4.23
N CYS A 247 -10.40 34.33 4.80
CA CYS A 247 -9.79 34.87 6.00
C CYS A 247 -8.98 36.13 5.70
N GLN A 248 -9.28 37.21 6.41
CA GLN A 248 -8.50 38.44 6.39
C GLN A 248 -7.65 38.52 7.65
N LYS A 249 -6.36 38.81 7.48
CA LYS A 249 -5.45 38.99 8.61
C LYS A 249 -5.76 40.33 9.28
N GLY A 250 -5.95 40.28 10.60
CA GLY A 250 -6.23 41.44 11.45
C GLY A 250 -5.00 42.24 11.85
#